data_AF-A0A4Y9V4F0-F1
#
_entry.id   AF-A0A4Y9V4F0-F1
#
_cell.length_a   1.000
_cell.length_b   1.000
_cell.length_c   1.000
_cell.angle_alpha   90.00
_cell.angle_beta   90.00
_cell.angle_gamma   90.00
#
_symmetry.space_group_name_H-M   'P 1'
#
loop_
_entity.id
_entity.type
_entity.pdbx_description
1 polymer ?
#
loop_
_entity_poly.entity_id
_entity_poly.type
_entity_poly.pdbx_seq_one_letter_code
_entity_poly.pdbx_strand_id
1 'polypeptide(L)'
;MNERHWPGVATAVAILWIFATMMWLGIAGPIWHASNAANPDAWIGFAGNALGAAVSLLAAIVAGIAAYRTILPMQRQLSELVRQNNFAHYERLRQRAAELIDMKILIENVAANLESMETGLLLSGLGANEGRQAAFDRLEQSAGVLNAARRTLWGDENAQSLTVYFVDNALRAVNEVRNALLGTRRPFDRDAWTKFKGIAFQGGVALHNRIRLETDFVSAEIAALEPSILNRRPFPQLWKGEYPGPEKLAEMYARRPAQPQSRDKPAATAPFAS
;
A
#
# COMPACT_ATOMS: atom_id res chain seq x y z
N MET A 1 -7.76 22.68 -4.80
CA MET A 1 -7.22 23.90 -5.42
C MET A 1 -6.40 23.46 -6.62
N ASN A 2 -6.83 23.80 -7.84
CA ASN A 2 -6.17 23.40 -9.08
C ASN A 2 -5.00 24.35 -9.37
N GLU A 3 -3.77 23.88 -9.18
CA GLU A 3 -2.58 24.58 -9.65
C GLU A 3 -2.51 24.50 -11.18
N ARG A 4 -3.00 25.56 -11.84
CA ARG A 4 -2.85 25.73 -13.29
C ARG A 4 -1.37 25.73 -13.64
N HIS A 5 -0.99 24.79 -14.51
CA HIS A 5 0.36 24.65 -15.04
C HIS A 5 0.80 25.91 -15.79
N TRP A 6 1.59 26.76 -15.15
CA TRP A 6 2.25 27.92 -15.74
C TRP A 6 3.60 27.68 -16.48
N PRO A 7 4.31 26.53 -16.38
CA PRO A 7 5.62 26.42 -17.03
C PRO A 7 5.54 26.44 -18.57
N GLY A 8 4.41 26.02 -19.15
CA GLY A 8 4.20 26.07 -20.60
C GLY A 8 3.98 27.48 -21.16
N VAL A 9 3.35 28.37 -20.39
CA VAL A 9 3.11 29.76 -20.82
C VAL A 9 4.40 30.58 -20.73
N ALA A 10 5.19 30.38 -19.67
CA ALA A 10 6.47 31.07 -19.51
C ALA A 10 7.49 30.68 -20.61
N THR A 11 7.54 29.40 -20.98
CA THR A 11 8.40 28.93 -22.08
C THR A 11 7.93 29.45 -23.43
N ALA A 12 6.62 29.46 -23.69
CA ALA A 12 6.08 30.03 -24.93
C ALA A 12 6.40 31.53 -25.06
N VAL A 13 6.25 32.32 -23.99
CA VAL A 13 6.57 33.76 -23.98
C VAL A 13 8.07 34.01 -24.18
N ALA A 14 8.93 33.21 -23.52
CA ALA A 14 10.37 33.33 -23.70
C ALA A 14 10.81 33.02 -25.14
N ILE A 15 10.25 31.99 -25.76
CA ILE A 15 10.51 31.65 -27.16
C ILE A 15 10.04 32.78 -28.09
N LEU A 16 8.84 33.33 -27.87
CA LEU A 16 8.29 34.42 -28.66
C LEU A 16 9.14 35.70 -28.53
N TRP A 17 9.69 35.97 -27.33
CA TRP A 17 10.60 37.08 -27.08
C TRP A 17 11.97 36.90 -27.77
N ILE A 18 12.51 35.68 -27.79
CA ILE A 18 13.74 35.36 -28.53
C ILE A 18 13.53 35.57 -30.03
N PHE A 19 12.41 35.12 -30.59
CA PHE A 19 12.09 35.36 -32.00
C PHE A 19 11.87 36.85 -32.30
N ALA A 20 11.18 37.59 -31.43
CA ALA A 20 10.96 39.03 -31.60
C ALA A 20 12.27 39.82 -31.55
N THR A 21 13.17 39.51 -30.62
CA THR A 21 14.48 40.15 -30.51
C THR A 21 15.41 39.78 -31.67
N MET A 22 15.36 38.54 -32.17
CA MET A 22 16.09 38.16 -33.39
C MET A 22 15.54 38.83 -34.64
N MET A 23 14.22 38.96 -34.78
CA MET A 23 13.62 39.67 -35.91
C MET A 23 13.94 41.16 -35.86
N TRP A 24 13.99 41.75 -34.66
CA TRP A 24 14.40 43.14 -34.46
C TRP A 24 15.88 43.35 -34.78
N LEU A 25 16.80 42.59 -34.17
CA LEU A 25 18.25 42.75 -34.36
C LEU A 25 18.73 42.30 -35.74
N GLY A 26 18.06 41.29 -36.34
CA GLY A 26 18.44 40.70 -37.61
C GLY A 26 17.80 41.34 -38.84
N ILE A 27 16.72 42.11 -38.70
CA ILE A 27 16.02 42.73 -39.84
C ILE A 27 15.79 44.23 -39.58
N ALA A 28 15.10 44.60 -38.50
CA ALA A 28 14.64 45.97 -38.31
C ALA A 28 15.75 46.96 -37.89
N GLY A 29 16.64 46.59 -36.97
CA GLY A 29 17.70 47.44 -36.46
C GLY A 29 18.73 47.84 -37.54
N PRO A 30 19.18 46.90 -38.38
CA PRO A 30 20.11 47.22 -39.46
C PRO A 30 19.47 47.95 -40.64
N ILE A 31 18.19 47.71 -40.96
CA ILE A 31 17.43 48.53 -41.94
C ILE A 31 17.30 49.98 -41.43
N TRP A 32 17.04 50.16 -40.14
CA TRP A 32 17.02 51.48 -39.49
C TRP A 32 18.40 52.16 -39.56
N HIS A 33 19.49 51.45 -39.30
CA HIS A 33 20.85 51.98 -39.38
C HIS A 33 21.31 52.26 -40.83
N ALA A 34 20.96 51.40 -41.79
CA ALA A 34 21.29 51.54 -43.20
C ALA A 34 20.49 52.67 -43.89
N SER A 35 19.28 52.97 -43.41
CA SER A 35 18.50 54.13 -43.88
C SER A 35 19.17 55.48 -43.56
N ASN A 36 20.06 55.52 -42.57
CA ASN A 36 20.75 56.73 -42.12
C ASN A 36 22.23 56.83 -42.55
N ALA A 37 22.86 55.74 -43.02
CA ALA A 37 24.25 55.74 -43.47
C ALA A 37 24.49 54.67 -44.55
N ALA A 38 24.21 54.99 -45.81
CA ALA A 38 24.38 54.07 -46.93
C ALA A 38 25.86 53.99 -47.37
N ASN A 39 26.61 53.03 -46.82
CA ASN A 39 27.89 52.57 -47.38
C ASN A 39 27.81 51.05 -47.69
N PRO A 40 28.29 50.58 -48.86
CA PRO A 40 28.16 49.17 -49.30
C PRO A 40 28.78 48.15 -48.33
N ASP A 41 29.86 48.52 -47.64
CA ASP A 41 30.57 47.63 -46.71
C ASP A 41 29.75 47.29 -45.45
N ALA A 42 28.82 48.16 -45.05
CA ALA A 42 27.93 47.91 -43.91
C ALA A 42 26.93 46.78 -44.19
N TRP A 43 26.54 46.60 -45.45
CA TRP A 43 25.65 45.49 -45.87
C TRP A 43 26.34 44.13 -45.80
N ILE A 44 27.64 44.07 -46.07
CA ILE A 44 28.42 42.83 -46.01
C ILE A 44 28.62 42.40 -44.53
N GLY A 45 28.92 43.35 -43.64
CA GLY A 45 28.99 43.09 -42.20
C GLY A 45 27.64 42.66 -41.59
N PHE A 46 26.53 43.24 -42.08
CA PHE A 46 25.18 42.83 -41.71
C PHE A 46 24.86 41.40 -42.15
N ALA A 47 25.12 41.08 -43.43
CA ALA A 47 24.90 39.74 -43.96
C ALA A 47 25.69 38.68 -43.18
N GLY A 48 26.96 38.98 -42.83
CA GLY A 48 27.79 38.09 -42.02
C GLY A 48 27.25 37.83 -40.61
N ASN A 49 26.80 38.87 -39.91
CA ASN A 49 26.21 38.72 -38.58
C ASN A 49 24.83 38.03 -38.61
N ALA A 50 23.99 38.33 -39.61
CA ALA A 50 22.70 37.68 -39.77
C ALA A 50 22.85 36.18 -40.10
N LEU A 51 23.84 35.82 -40.93
CA LEU A 51 24.20 34.42 -41.19
C LEU A 51 24.72 33.74 -39.92
N GLY A 52 25.62 34.38 -39.16
CA GLY A 52 26.12 33.85 -37.90
C GLY A 52 25.01 33.62 -36.86
N ALA A 53 24.08 34.57 -36.73
CA ALA A 53 22.93 34.45 -35.86
C ALA A 53 21.98 33.32 -36.32
N ALA A 54 21.71 33.20 -37.62
CA ALA A 54 20.89 32.12 -38.16
C ALA A 54 21.52 30.73 -37.93
N VAL A 55 22.84 30.61 -38.09
CA VAL A 55 23.57 29.36 -37.78
C VAL A 55 23.51 29.05 -36.29
N SER A 56 23.67 30.04 -35.41
CA SER A 56 23.56 29.83 -33.97
C SER A 56 22.16 29.38 -33.52
N LEU A 57 21.10 29.91 -34.13
CA LEU A 57 19.73 29.48 -33.86
C LEU A 57 19.47 28.07 -34.39
N LEU A 58 19.95 27.73 -35.58
CA LEU A 58 19.88 26.35 -36.09
C LEU A 58 20.63 25.38 -35.17
N ALA A 59 21.82 25.75 -34.70
CA ALA A 59 22.58 24.96 -33.73
C ALA A 59 21.81 24.79 -32.40
N ALA A 60 21.17 25.85 -31.89
CA ALA A 60 20.35 25.79 -30.68
C ALA A 60 19.10 24.90 -30.85
N ILE A 61 18.44 24.95 -32.01
CA ILE A 61 17.30 24.06 -32.33
C ILE A 61 17.77 22.60 -32.40
N VAL A 62 18.89 22.33 -33.06
CA VAL A 62 19.47 20.98 -33.16
C VAL A 62 19.84 20.46 -31.77
N ALA A 63 20.46 21.30 -30.92
CA ALA A 63 20.77 20.95 -29.54
C ALA A 63 19.51 20.70 -28.70
N GLY A 64 18.45 21.50 -28.88
CA GLY A 64 17.16 21.31 -28.22
C GLY A 64 16.46 20.01 -28.65
N ILE A 65 16.49 19.67 -29.94
CA ILE A 65 15.95 18.41 -30.46
C ILE A 65 16.77 17.22 -29.93
N ALA A 66 18.09 17.34 -29.88
CA ALA A 66 18.97 16.31 -29.30
C ALA A 66 18.66 16.09 -27.81
N ALA A 67 18.54 17.16 -27.03
CA ALA A 67 18.15 17.09 -25.62
C ALA A 67 16.76 16.45 -25.45
N TYR A 68 15.77 16.83 -26.25
CA TYR A 68 14.44 16.23 -26.22
C TYR A 68 14.47 14.73 -26.52
N ARG A 69 15.25 14.31 -27.53
CA ARG A 69 15.46 12.89 -27.85
C ARG A 69 16.13 12.10 -26.73
N THR A 70 16.97 12.74 -25.91
CA THR A 70 17.58 12.09 -24.73
C THR A 70 16.66 12.02 -23.51
N ILE A 71 15.74 12.97 -23.34
CA ILE A 71 14.84 13.01 -22.16
C ILE A 71 13.72 11.96 -22.26
N LEU A 72 13.17 11.73 -23.46
CA LEU A 72 12.09 10.75 -23.67
C LEU A 72 12.43 9.32 -23.22
N PRO A 73 13.58 8.72 -23.56
CA PRO A 73 13.93 7.38 -23.07
C PRO A 73 14.17 7.37 -21.56
N MET A 74 14.73 8.44 -20.97
CA MET A 74 14.89 8.55 -19.52
C MET A 74 13.54 8.56 -18.78
N GLN A 75 12.53 9.24 -19.31
CA GLN A 75 11.17 9.21 -18.73
C GLN A 75 10.56 7.81 -18.76
N ARG A 76 10.77 7.06 -19.85
CA ARG A 76 10.32 5.67 -19.95
C ARG A 76 11.04 4.79 -18.93
N GLN A 77 12.36 4.92 -18.82
CA GLN A 77 13.15 4.19 -17.82
C GLN A 77 12.70 4.50 -16.39
N LEU A 78 12.48 5.78 -16.05
CA LEU A 78 11.96 6.17 -14.73
C LEU A 78 10.57 5.58 -14.46
N SER A 79 9.67 5.63 -15.44
CA SER A 79 8.34 5.04 -15.29
C SER A 79 8.39 3.53 -15.07
N GLU A 80 9.34 2.84 -15.71
CA GLU A 80 9.52 1.41 -15.60
C GLU A 80 10.18 1.03 -14.27
N LEU A 81 11.14 1.83 -13.78
CA LEU A 81 11.71 1.70 -12.45
C LEU A 81 10.67 1.94 -11.35
N VAL A 82 9.81 2.96 -11.50
CA VAL A 82 8.69 3.20 -10.58
C VAL A 82 7.74 2.01 -10.59
N ARG A 83 7.42 1.45 -11.76
CA ARG A 83 6.58 0.25 -11.86
C ARG A 83 7.20 -0.97 -11.18
N GLN A 84 8.50 -1.21 -11.40
CA GLN A 84 9.23 -2.31 -10.77
C GLN A 84 9.30 -2.12 -9.24
N ASN A 85 9.53 -0.90 -8.77
CA ASN A 85 9.55 -0.57 -7.35
C ASN A 85 8.18 -0.82 -6.71
N ASN A 86 7.10 -0.35 -7.33
CA ASN A 86 5.73 -0.59 -6.86
C ASN A 86 5.39 -2.08 -6.83
N PHE A 87 5.80 -2.85 -7.84
CA PHE A 87 5.61 -4.31 -7.85
C PHE A 87 6.36 -4.99 -6.69
N ALA A 88 7.63 -4.65 -6.48
CA ALA A 88 8.42 -5.18 -5.38
C ALA A 88 7.82 -4.79 -4.01
N HIS A 89 7.32 -3.56 -3.89
CA HIS A 89 6.65 -3.08 -2.68
C HIS A 89 5.35 -3.85 -2.41
N TYR A 90 4.53 -4.06 -3.44
CA TYR A 90 3.32 -4.86 -3.36
C TYR A 90 3.57 -6.31 -2.93
N GLU A 91 4.56 -6.99 -3.50
CA GLU A 91 4.87 -8.37 -3.09
C GLU A 91 5.37 -8.44 -1.65
N ARG A 92 6.15 -7.43 -1.18
CA ARG A 92 6.55 -7.33 0.23
C ARG A 92 5.35 -7.17 1.14
N LEU A 93 4.40 -6.30 0.79
CA LEU A 93 3.17 -6.10 1.57
C LEU A 93 2.31 -7.37 1.60
N ARG A 94 2.22 -8.08 0.48
CA ARG A 94 1.47 -9.34 0.38
C ARG A 94 2.11 -10.44 1.24
N GLN A 95 3.43 -10.59 1.19
CA GLN A 95 4.16 -11.51 2.05
C GLN A 95 3.98 -11.13 3.52
N ARG A 96 4.05 -9.84 3.84
CA ARG A 96 3.83 -9.31 5.19
C ARG A 96 2.43 -9.63 5.72
N ALA A 97 1.40 -9.51 4.88
CA ALA A 97 0.04 -9.88 5.24
C ALA A 97 -0.09 -11.38 5.57
N ALA A 98 0.57 -12.25 4.82
CA ALA A 98 0.59 -13.68 5.11
C ALA A 98 1.27 -13.98 6.45
N GLU A 99 2.44 -13.38 6.71
CA GLU A 99 3.17 -13.53 7.98
C GLU A 99 2.34 -13.04 9.19
N LEU A 100 1.60 -11.94 9.03
CA LEU A 100 0.69 -11.40 10.05
C LEU A 100 -0.45 -12.37 10.37
N ILE A 101 -1.05 -12.98 9.35
CA ILE A 101 -2.13 -13.96 9.50
C ILE A 101 -1.61 -15.22 10.21
N ASP A 102 -0.45 -15.72 9.80
CA ASP A 102 0.16 -16.89 10.43
C ASP A 102 0.45 -16.64 11.91
N MET A 103 1.02 -15.47 12.25
CA MET A 103 1.28 -15.09 13.64
C MET A 103 -0.01 -14.98 14.46
N LYS A 104 -1.08 -14.41 13.89
CA LYS A 104 -2.40 -14.32 14.52
C LYS A 104 -2.93 -15.70 14.90
N ILE A 105 -2.88 -16.64 13.96
CA ILE A 105 -3.34 -18.02 14.16
C ILE A 105 -2.54 -18.70 15.28
N LEU A 106 -1.23 -18.49 15.32
CA LEU A 106 -0.39 -19.05 16.38
C LEU A 106 -0.76 -18.50 17.77
N ILE A 107 -1.00 -17.19 17.89
CA ILE A 107 -1.43 -16.56 19.15
C ILE A 107 -2.78 -17.12 19.61
N GLU A 108 -3.75 -17.22 18.69
CA GLU A 108 -5.08 -17.77 18.99
C GLU A 108 -5.00 -19.24 19.42
N ASN A 109 -4.17 -20.04 18.75
CA ASN A 109 -3.95 -21.44 19.10
C ASN A 109 -3.34 -21.60 20.49
N VAL A 110 -2.32 -20.79 20.84
CA VAL A 110 -1.71 -20.83 22.18
C VAL A 110 -2.72 -20.40 23.25
N ALA A 111 -3.49 -19.33 23.01
CA ALA A 111 -4.53 -18.89 23.92
C ALA A 111 -5.60 -19.99 24.13
N ALA A 112 -6.08 -20.60 23.06
CA ALA A 112 -7.05 -21.70 23.13
C ALA A 112 -6.50 -22.93 23.87
N ASN A 113 -5.23 -23.27 23.66
CA ASN A 113 -4.60 -24.39 24.36
C ASN A 113 -4.36 -24.10 25.85
N LEU A 114 -4.07 -22.85 26.23
CA LEU A 114 -4.02 -22.45 27.64
C LEU A 114 -5.38 -22.61 28.34
N GLU A 115 -6.47 -22.28 27.66
CA GLU A 115 -7.84 -22.49 28.16
C GLU A 115 -8.21 -23.97 28.24
N SER A 116 -7.88 -24.75 27.20
CA SER A 116 -8.09 -26.19 27.18
C SER A 116 -7.33 -26.88 28.33
N MET A 117 -6.11 -26.43 28.61
CA MET A 117 -5.30 -26.93 29.71
C MET A 117 -5.90 -26.60 31.08
N GLU A 118 -6.39 -25.36 31.29
CA GLU A 118 -7.10 -25.02 32.54
C GLU A 118 -8.33 -25.92 32.75
N THR A 119 -9.11 -26.14 31.70
CA THR A 119 -10.26 -27.05 31.74
C THR A 119 -9.83 -28.46 32.13
N GLY A 120 -8.73 -28.97 31.56
CA GLY A 120 -8.15 -30.27 31.92
C GLY A 120 -7.64 -30.34 33.37
N LEU A 121 -7.09 -29.24 33.90
CA LEU A 121 -6.65 -29.14 35.30
C LEU A 121 -7.83 -29.11 36.27
N LEU A 122 -8.97 -28.52 35.90
CA LEU A 122 -10.19 -28.50 36.72
C LEU A 122 -10.87 -29.87 36.75
N LEU A 123 -10.92 -30.57 35.60
CA LEU A 123 -11.53 -31.89 35.47
C LEU A 123 -10.65 -33.03 36.00
N SER A 124 -9.39 -32.73 36.34
CA SER A 124 -8.42 -33.59 37.03
C SER A 124 -9.00 -34.43 38.16
N GLY A 125 -9.88 -33.85 38.98
CA GLY A 125 -10.52 -34.51 40.12
C GLY A 125 -11.46 -35.66 39.74
N LEU A 126 -11.79 -35.83 38.46
CA LEU A 126 -12.70 -36.85 37.92
C LEU A 126 -11.96 -38.00 37.22
N GLY A 127 -10.62 -38.07 37.31
CA GLY A 127 -9.83 -39.16 36.71
C GLY A 127 -9.45 -38.97 35.24
N ALA A 128 -9.68 -37.79 34.66
CA ALA A 128 -9.39 -37.45 33.26
C ALA A 128 -7.89 -37.18 32.99
N ASN A 129 -7.02 -38.13 33.32
CA ASN A 129 -5.56 -37.96 33.18
C ASN A 129 -5.09 -37.96 31.71
N GLU A 130 -5.71 -38.76 30.85
CA GLU A 130 -5.38 -38.81 29.41
C GLU A 130 -5.72 -37.49 28.70
N GLY A 131 -6.89 -36.92 28.99
CA GLY A 131 -7.30 -35.62 28.43
C GLY A 131 -6.37 -34.49 28.85
N ARG A 132 -5.84 -34.54 30.08
CA ARG A 132 -4.86 -33.58 30.58
C ARG A 132 -3.52 -33.69 29.84
N GLN A 133 -3.04 -34.92 29.63
CA GLN A 133 -1.80 -35.14 28.87
C GLN A 133 -1.93 -34.63 27.44
N ALA A 134 -3.04 -34.96 26.76
CA ALA A 134 -3.29 -34.47 25.40
C ALA A 134 -3.39 -32.94 25.32
N ALA A 135 -4.01 -32.28 26.31
CA ALA A 135 -4.06 -30.82 26.38
C ALA A 135 -2.66 -30.20 26.60
N PHE A 136 -1.85 -30.82 27.45
CA PHE A 136 -0.47 -30.40 27.65
C PHE A 136 0.37 -30.55 26.38
N ASP A 137 0.32 -31.70 25.71
CA ASP A 137 1.11 -31.95 24.49
C ASP A 137 0.78 -30.92 23.40
N ARG A 138 -0.51 -30.57 23.23
CA ARG A 138 -0.95 -29.51 22.30
C ARG A 138 -0.44 -28.13 22.72
N LEU A 139 -0.53 -27.80 24.01
CA LEU A 139 -0.03 -26.54 24.55
C LEU A 139 1.48 -26.42 24.34
N GLU A 140 2.25 -27.44 24.69
CA GLU A 140 3.70 -27.51 24.51
C GLU A 140 4.08 -27.38 23.04
N GLN A 141 3.41 -28.11 22.15
CA GLN A 141 3.63 -28.01 20.71
C GLN A 141 3.36 -26.58 20.20
N SER A 142 2.21 -26.01 20.54
CA SER A 142 1.84 -24.65 20.07
C SER A 142 2.77 -23.56 20.60
N ALA A 143 3.15 -23.63 21.88
CA ALA A 143 4.12 -22.72 22.48
C ALA A 143 5.53 -22.91 21.87
N GLY A 144 5.90 -24.15 21.54
CA GLY A 144 7.15 -24.47 20.84
C GLY A 144 7.22 -23.88 19.44
N VAL A 145 6.14 -24.01 18.65
CA VAL A 145 6.02 -23.40 17.31
C VAL A 145 6.07 -21.88 17.41
N LEU A 146 5.32 -21.29 18.35
CA LEU A 146 5.35 -19.85 18.58
C LEU A 146 6.76 -19.36 18.99
N ASN A 147 7.47 -20.11 19.83
CA ASN A 147 8.85 -19.77 20.22
C ASN A 147 9.83 -19.90 19.04
N ALA A 148 9.60 -20.81 18.11
CA ALA A 148 10.37 -20.86 16.86
C ALA A 148 10.06 -19.64 15.98
N ALA A 149 8.79 -19.26 15.85
CA ALA A 149 8.31 -18.09 15.12
C ALA A 149 8.75 -16.75 15.76
N ARG A 150 9.14 -16.73 17.04
CA ARG A 150 9.75 -15.55 17.67
C ARG A 150 10.99 -15.04 16.93
N ARG A 151 11.75 -15.92 16.26
CA ARG A 151 12.99 -15.55 15.55
C ARG A 151 12.72 -14.73 14.28
N THR A 152 11.56 -14.89 13.69
CA THR A 152 11.05 -13.97 12.66
C THR A 152 10.51 -12.74 13.37
N LEU A 153 11.43 -11.86 13.78
CA LEU A 153 11.12 -10.60 14.46
C LEU A 153 10.22 -9.76 13.56
N TRP A 154 8.96 -9.64 13.96
CA TRP A 154 7.94 -8.86 13.28
C TRP A 154 7.75 -7.51 13.99
N GLY A 155 7.66 -6.45 13.20
CA GLY A 155 7.18 -5.14 13.65
C GLY A 155 8.26 -4.27 14.28
N ASP A 156 7.82 -3.18 14.89
CA ASP A 156 8.66 -2.25 15.64
C ASP A 156 9.13 -2.86 16.97
N GLU A 157 10.03 -2.16 17.66
CA GLU A 157 10.58 -2.58 18.96
C GLU A 157 9.47 -2.93 19.96
N ASN A 158 8.35 -2.18 19.93
CA ASN A 158 7.19 -2.46 20.77
C ASN A 158 6.54 -3.81 20.43
N ALA A 159 6.21 -4.09 19.16
CA ALA A 159 5.67 -5.38 18.74
C ALA A 159 6.60 -6.55 19.09
N GLN A 160 7.91 -6.37 18.94
CA GLN A 160 8.91 -7.36 19.31
C GLN A 160 8.93 -7.60 20.83
N SER A 161 8.91 -6.53 21.63
CA SER A 161 8.88 -6.63 23.10
C SER A 161 7.62 -7.34 23.60
N LEU A 162 6.46 -7.06 23.00
CA LEU A 162 5.20 -7.73 23.31
C LEU A 162 5.24 -9.21 22.93
N THR A 163 5.85 -9.54 21.78
CA THR A 163 6.01 -10.93 21.32
C THR A 163 6.88 -11.72 22.29
N VAL A 164 8.03 -11.15 22.69
CA VAL A 164 8.90 -11.75 23.70
C VAL A 164 8.16 -11.94 25.02
N TYR A 165 7.46 -10.91 25.48
CA TYR A 165 6.70 -10.96 26.72
C TYR A 165 5.62 -12.05 26.70
N PHE A 166 4.86 -12.17 25.61
CA PHE A 166 3.84 -13.21 25.45
C PHE A 166 4.46 -14.61 25.44
N VAL A 167 5.48 -14.83 24.60
CA VAL A 167 6.15 -16.13 24.45
C VAL A 167 6.77 -16.58 25.78
N ASP A 168 7.51 -15.69 26.45
CA ASP A 168 8.21 -16.03 27.69
C ASP A 168 7.19 -16.40 28.79
N ASN A 169 6.07 -15.69 28.89
CA ASN A 169 5.04 -16.01 29.88
C ASN A 169 4.23 -17.26 29.50
N ALA A 170 3.97 -17.51 28.21
CA ALA A 170 3.36 -18.76 27.76
C ALA A 170 4.24 -19.96 28.10
N LEU A 171 5.56 -19.89 27.84
CA LEU A 171 6.50 -20.94 28.18
C LEU A 171 6.64 -21.14 29.69
N ARG A 172 6.60 -20.07 30.50
CA ARG A 172 6.54 -20.19 31.96
C ARG A 172 5.29 -20.92 32.40
N ALA A 173 4.13 -20.58 31.84
CA ALA A 173 2.87 -21.28 32.11
C ALA A 173 2.96 -22.77 31.74
N VAL A 174 3.53 -23.12 30.57
CA VAL A 174 3.76 -24.51 30.16
C VAL A 174 4.65 -25.25 31.18
N ASN A 175 5.73 -24.62 31.64
CA ASN A 175 6.64 -25.23 32.62
C ASN A 175 5.97 -25.47 33.97
N GLU A 176 5.07 -24.58 34.41
CA GLU A 176 4.29 -24.82 35.64
C GLU A 176 3.34 -26.00 35.48
N VAL A 177 2.63 -26.06 34.36
CA VAL A 177 1.70 -27.17 34.07
C VAL A 177 2.41 -28.50 33.94
N ARG A 178 3.64 -28.52 33.43
CA ARG A 178 4.44 -29.76 33.36
C ARG A 178 4.55 -30.40 34.75
N ASN A 179 4.65 -29.61 35.82
CA ASN A 179 4.70 -30.10 37.20
C ASN A 179 3.35 -30.66 37.70
N ALA A 180 2.24 -30.47 36.97
CA ALA A 180 0.94 -31.07 37.25
C ALA A 180 0.75 -32.46 36.62
N LEU A 181 1.71 -32.91 35.81
CA LEU A 181 1.71 -34.23 35.18
C LEU A 181 2.32 -35.29 36.09
N LEU A 182 1.86 -36.54 35.91
CA LEU A 182 2.33 -37.69 36.68
C LEU A 182 3.84 -37.90 36.48
N GLY A 183 4.56 -38.17 37.58
CA GLY A 183 5.99 -38.50 37.55
C GLY A 183 6.95 -37.31 37.66
N THR A 184 6.44 -36.09 37.84
CA THR A 184 7.29 -34.92 38.11
C THR A 184 7.65 -34.80 39.60
N ARG A 185 8.88 -34.32 39.88
CA ARG A 185 9.42 -34.21 41.25
C ARG A 185 9.01 -32.92 41.98
N ARG A 186 8.50 -31.92 41.26
CA ARG A 186 8.09 -30.63 41.82
C ARG A 186 6.57 -30.57 41.96
N PRO A 187 6.05 -30.03 43.06
CA PRO A 187 4.60 -29.84 43.21
C PRO A 187 4.11 -28.78 42.22
N PHE A 188 2.89 -28.97 41.72
CA PHE A 188 2.19 -27.99 40.91
C PHE A 188 1.80 -26.75 41.74
N ASP A 189 2.21 -25.56 41.27
CA ASP A 189 1.82 -24.29 41.85
C ASP A 189 0.68 -23.65 41.02
N ARG A 190 -0.53 -23.68 41.59
CA ARG A 190 -1.73 -23.14 40.95
C ARG A 190 -1.70 -21.62 40.83
N ASP A 191 -1.08 -20.93 41.78
CA ASP A 191 -1.01 -19.47 41.79
C ASP A 191 -0.02 -19.00 40.73
N ALA A 192 1.11 -19.72 40.58
CA ALA A 192 2.04 -19.48 39.48
C ALA A 192 1.39 -19.72 38.10
N TRP A 193 0.64 -20.82 37.94
CA TRP A 193 -0.10 -21.10 36.70
C TRP A 193 -1.07 -19.98 36.34
N THR A 194 -1.96 -19.61 37.26
CA THR A 194 -2.97 -18.57 37.01
C THR A 194 -2.33 -17.22 36.70
N LYS A 195 -1.24 -16.87 37.40
CA LYS A 195 -0.46 -15.67 37.14
C LYS A 195 0.14 -15.66 35.73
N PHE A 196 0.89 -16.70 35.35
CA PHE A 196 1.55 -16.71 34.04
C PHE A 196 0.56 -16.86 32.88
N LYS A 197 -0.52 -17.65 33.06
CA LYS A 197 -1.62 -17.72 32.11
C LYS A 197 -2.27 -16.35 31.92
N GLY A 198 -2.63 -15.65 33.00
CA GLY A 198 -3.27 -14.34 32.94
C GLY A 198 -2.39 -13.31 32.22
N ILE A 199 -1.09 -13.30 32.53
CA ILE A 199 -0.12 -12.43 31.84
C ILE A 199 0.00 -12.80 30.35
N ALA A 200 0.12 -14.08 30.03
CA ALA A 200 0.19 -14.55 28.65
C ALA A 200 -1.09 -14.17 27.88
N PHE A 201 -2.26 -14.30 28.48
CA PHE A 201 -3.52 -13.89 27.87
C PHE A 201 -3.55 -12.39 27.57
N GLN A 202 -3.15 -11.55 28.52
CA GLN A 202 -3.06 -10.09 28.31
C GLN A 202 -2.07 -9.75 27.18
N GLY A 203 -0.91 -10.39 27.15
CA GLY A 203 0.07 -10.23 26.07
C GLY A 203 -0.48 -10.68 24.71
N GLY A 204 -1.20 -11.80 24.67
CA GLY A 204 -1.85 -12.33 23.48
C GLY A 204 -2.93 -11.39 22.94
N VAL A 205 -3.77 -10.81 23.80
CA VAL A 205 -4.77 -9.81 23.42
C VAL A 205 -4.11 -8.54 22.85
N ALA A 206 -3.07 -8.05 23.51
CA ALA A 206 -2.32 -6.89 23.02
C ALA A 206 -1.70 -7.14 21.64
N LEU A 207 -1.08 -8.31 21.45
CA LEU A 207 -0.52 -8.71 20.15
C LEU A 207 -1.59 -8.89 19.08
N HIS A 208 -2.71 -9.53 19.40
CA HIS A 208 -3.82 -9.72 18.47
C HIS A 208 -4.34 -8.36 17.97
N ASN A 209 -4.55 -7.40 18.88
CA ASN A 209 -4.97 -6.05 18.52
C ASN A 209 -3.93 -5.33 17.67
N ARG A 210 -2.64 -5.49 17.98
CA ARG A 210 -1.55 -4.89 17.20
C ARG A 210 -1.47 -5.47 15.79
N ILE A 211 -1.55 -6.79 15.66
CA ILE A 211 -1.59 -7.49 14.37
C ILE A 211 -2.79 -7.05 13.54
N ARG A 212 -3.96 -6.90 14.17
CA ARG A 212 -5.16 -6.39 13.50
C ARG A 212 -4.94 -5.00 12.91
N LEU A 213 -4.41 -4.06 13.69
CA LEU A 213 -4.12 -2.70 13.22
C LEU A 213 -3.13 -2.69 12.04
N GLU A 214 -2.07 -3.50 12.11
CA GLU A 214 -1.11 -3.60 11.01
C GLU A 214 -1.72 -4.27 9.78
N THR A 215 -2.58 -5.28 9.97
CA THR A 215 -3.30 -5.96 8.88
C THR A 215 -4.21 -4.99 8.15
N ASP A 216 -4.93 -4.12 8.88
CA ASP A 216 -5.80 -3.09 8.31
C ASP A 216 -4.99 -2.08 7.48
N PHE A 217 -3.84 -1.65 7.99
CA PHE A 217 -2.91 -0.76 7.27
C PHE A 217 -2.36 -1.40 6.00
N VAL A 218 -1.79 -2.60 6.11
CA VAL A 218 -1.22 -3.34 4.97
C VAL A 218 -2.29 -3.63 3.92
N SER A 219 -3.50 -4.03 4.34
CA SER A 219 -4.61 -4.30 3.41
C SER A 219 -5.04 -3.04 2.65
N ALA A 220 -5.08 -1.88 3.32
CA ALA A 220 -5.39 -0.62 2.67
C ALA A 220 -4.31 -0.23 1.63
N GLU A 221 -3.04 -0.46 1.96
CA GLU A 221 -1.93 -0.15 1.06
C GLU A 221 -1.87 -1.08 -0.17
N ILE A 222 -2.11 -2.39 0.03
CA ILE A 222 -2.27 -3.35 -1.06
C ILE A 222 -3.40 -2.90 -1.99
N ALA A 223 -4.58 -2.57 -1.45
CA ALA A 223 -5.73 -2.13 -2.24
C ALA A 223 -5.46 -0.83 -3.03
N ALA A 224 -4.59 0.05 -2.52
CA ALA A 224 -4.17 1.26 -3.22
C ALA A 224 -3.20 0.96 -4.39
N LEU A 225 -2.34 -0.04 -4.24
CA LEU A 225 -1.34 -0.42 -5.24
C LEU A 225 -1.90 -1.33 -6.35
N GLU A 226 -2.88 -2.18 -6.04
CA GLU A 226 -3.48 -3.14 -6.97
C GLU A 226 -3.86 -2.57 -8.35
N PRO A 227 -4.52 -1.41 -8.46
CA PRO A 227 -4.91 -0.86 -9.77
C PRO A 227 -3.70 -0.50 -10.65
N SER A 228 -2.63 0.00 -10.03
CA SER A 228 -1.41 0.42 -10.73
C SER A 228 -0.55 -0.77 -11.20
N ILE A 229 -0.68 -1.92 -10.53
CA ILE A 229 0.15 -3.10 -10.77
C ILE A 229 -0.56 -4.13 -11.63
N LEU A 230 -1.81 -4.44 -11.32
CA LEU A 230 -2.56 -5.49 -12.00
C LEU A 230 -3.27 -4.99 -13.27
N ASN A 231 -3.19 -3.68 -13.57
CA ASN A 231 -3.95 -3.04 -14.66
C ASN A 231 -5.46 -3.37 -14.58
N ARG A 232 -5.95 -3.68 -13.38
CA ARG A 232 -7.36 -3.95 -13.11
C ARG A 232 -8.01 -2.66 -12.67
N ARG A 233 -9.25 -2.42 -13.11
CA ARG A 233 -10.08 -1.38 -12.46
C ARG A 233 -10.15 -1.74 -10.97
N PRO A 234 -9.99 -0.76 -10.06
CA PRO A 234 -10.11 -1.03 -8.63
C PRO A 234 -11.40 -1.79 -8.43
N PHE A 235 -11.33 -2.95 -7.77
CA PHE A 235 -12.54 -3.69 -7.44
C PHE A 235 -13.38 -2.72 -6.61
N PRO A 236 -14.65 -2.46 -6.98
CA PRO A 236 -15.48 -1.55 -6.23
C PRO A 236 -15.51 -2.07 -4.80
N GLN A 237 -14.95 -1.29 -3.87
CA GLN A 237 -14.94 -1.64 -2.46
C GLN A 237 -16.40 -1.80 -2.06
N LEU A 238 -16.82 -3.05 -1.86
CA LEU A 238 -18.24 -3.38 -1.67
C LEU A 238 -18.81 -2.73 -0.41
N TRP A 239 -17.94 -2.37 0.55
CA TRP A 239 -18.26 -1.59 1.73
C TRP A 239 -17.01 -0.83 2.22
N LYS A 240 -17.21 0.26 2.95
CA LYS A 240 -16.13 0.98 3.66
C LYS A 240 -16.12 0.55 5.12
N GLY A 241 -14.97 0.12 5.64
CA GLY A 241 -14.78 -0.29 7.03
C GLY A 241 -14.83 -1.80 7.25
N GLU A 242 -15.24 -2.22 8.45
CA GLU A 242 -15.34 -3.64 8.83
C GLU A 242 -16.31 -4.40 7.92
N TYR A 243 -16.00 -5.69 7.70
CA TYR A 243 -16.87 -6.61 6.97
C TYR A 243 -18.28 -6.58 7.60
N PRO A 244 -19.33 -6.22 6.84
CA PRO A 244 -20.65 -5.94 7.38
C PRO A 244 -21.41 -7.20 7.85
N GLY A 245 -20.78 -8.38 7.73
CA GLY A 245 -21.38 -9.67 8.02
C GLY A 245 -22.15 -10.25 6.82
N PRO A 246 -22.37 -11.57 6.82
CA PRO A 246 -23.06 -12.26 5.72
C PRO A 246 -24.52 -11.79 5.58
N GLU A 247 -25.17 -11.46 6.69
CA GLU A 247 -26.57 -11.01 6.76
C GLU A 247 -26.77 -9.68 6.02
N LYS A 248 -25.90 -8.71 6.29
CA LYS A 248 -25.98 -7.37 5.69
C LYS A 248 -25.53 -7.37 4.22
N LEU A 249 -24.68 -8.32 3.83
CA LEU A 249 -24.41 -8.57 2.41
C LEU A 249 -25.62 -9.14 1.69
N ALA A 250 -26.30 -10.13 2.28
CA ALA A 250 -27.52 -10.68 1.70
C ALA A 250 -28.58 -9.58 1.48
N GLU A 251 -28.72 -8.66 2.43
CA GLU A 251 -29.61 -7.50 2.31
C GLU A 251 -29.19 -6.54 1.17
N MET A 252 -27.89 -6.22 1.05
CA MET A 252 -27.36 -5.36 -0.01
C MET A 252 -27.58 -5.96 -1.41
N TYR A 253 -27.46 -7.27 -1.56
CA TYR A 253 -27.71 -7.96 -2.83
C TYR A 253 -29.20 -8.23 -3.11
N ALA A 254 -30.03 -8.33 -2.07
CA ALA A 254 -31.48 -8.47 -2.21
C ALA A 254 -32.14 -7.16 -2.69
N ARG A 255 -31.58 -6.00 -2.35
CA ARG A 255 -31.98 -4.69 -2.90
C ARG A 255 -31.41 -4.45 -4.30
N ARG A 256 -31.85 -5.25 -5.28
CA ARG A 256 -31.77 -4.82 -6.68
C ARG A 256 -32.95 -3.88 -6.93
N PRO A 257 -32.76 -2.61 -7.35
CA PRO A 257 -33.90 -1.81 -7.80
C PRO A 257 -34.46 -2.52 -9.04
N ALA A 258 -35.71 -2.97 -8.94
CA ALA A 258 -36.49 -3.28 -10.11
C ALA A 258 -36.39 -2.05 -11.03
N GLN A 259 -35.78 -2.24 -12.21
CA GLN A 259 -35.91 -1.29 -13.30
C GLN A 259 -37.37 -0.87 -13.37
N PRO A 260 -37.72 0.43 -13.27
CA PRO A 260 -39.06 0.85 -13.62
C PRO A 260 -39.21 0.52 -15.11
N GLN A 261 -40.02 -0.50 -15.40
CA GLN A 261 -40.54 -0.75 -16.73
C GLN A 261 -41.08 0.59 -17.24
N SER A 262 -40.52 1.03 -18.36
CA SER A 262 -40.97 2.18 -19.12
C SER A 262 -42.48 2.03 -19.34
N ARG A 263 -43.26 2.81 -18.59
CA ARG A 263 -44.69 2.97 -18.79
C ARG A 263 -44.93 3.35 -20.25
N ASP A 264 -45.80 2.55 -20.86
CA ASP A 264 -46.53 2.76 -22.10
C ASP A 264 -46.61 4.23 -22.54
N LYS A 265 -46.05 4.52 -23.72
CA LYS A 265 -46.49 5.64 -24.52
C LYS A 265 -47.91 5.33 -25.03
N PRO A 266 -48.95 6.10 -24.67
CA PRO A 266 -50.23 5.96 -25.34
C PRO A 266 -50.08 6.38 -26.81
N ALA A 267 -50.68 5.59 -27.69
CA ALA A 267 -50.74 5.79 -29.12
C ALA A 267 -51.36 7.16 -29.45
N ALA A 268 -50.68 7.91 -30.32
CA ALA A 268 -51.19 9.16 -30.87
C ALA A 268 -52.43 8.87 -31.73
N THR A 269 -53.58 9.34 -31.28
CA THR A 269 -54.81 9.46 -32.07
C THR A 269 -54.61 10.51 -33.16
N ALA A 270 -54.81 10.09 -34.41
CA ALA A 270 -54.93 10.98 -35.56
C ALA A 270 -56.24 11.78 -35.50
N PRO A 271 -56.28 13.05 -35.94
CA PRO A 271 -57.51 13.69 -36.32
C PRO A 271 -57.75 13.52 -37.82
N PHE A 272 -58.91 12.91 -38.13
CA PHE A 272 -59.59 13.00 -39.41
C PHE A 272 -60.42 14.29 -39.47
N ALA A 273 -60.64 14.75 -40.71
CA ALA A 273 -61.57 15.78 -41.19
C ALA A 273 -61.15 17.25 -40.95
N SER A 274 -61.23 18.13 -41.95
CA SER A 274 -62.11 18.18 -43.14
C SER A 274 -61.43 18.87 -44.31
#